data_AF-A0A382WII9-F1
#
_entry.id   AF-A0A382WII9-F1
#
_cell.length_a   1.000
_cell.length_b   1.000
_cell.length_c   1.000
_cell.angle_alpha   90.00
_cell.angle_beta   90.00
_cell.angle_gamma   90.00
#
_symmetry.space_group_name_H-M   'P 1'
#
loop_
_entity.id
_entity.type
_entity.pdbx_description
1 polymer ?
#
loop_
_entity_poly.entity_id
_entity_poly.type
_entity_poly.pdbx_seq_one_letter_code
_entity_poly.pdbx_strand_id
1 'polypeptide(L)'
;MALSDAEIRAQTAELEAEQIRLAGDEPMDEEELESLVAGLIEDAQDYIDQTEALDRNTANDYFQGRPFGNEEDGRSQVVSRDVRDTVALMMPQVMRTFFGSEKVVEFVPRGPEDVPMAEQATDFANQVCIGQDNEGFSI
;
A
#
# COMPACT_ATOMS: atom_id res chain seq x y z
N MET A 1 -22.98 -9.03 34.99
CA MET A 1 -22.34 -7.78 35.46
C MET A 1 -21.19 -7.56 34.52
N ALA A 2 -21.33 -6.63 33.56
CA ALA A 2 -20.27 -6.33 32.61
C ALA A 2 -19.12 -5.68 33.38
N LEU A 3 -17.90 -6.18 33.18
CA LEU A 3 -16.68 -5.59 33.71
C LEU A 3 -16.61 -4.13 33.23
N SER A 4 -16.25 -3.23 34.13
CA SER A 4 -16.03 -1.83 33.81
C SER A 4 -14.80 -1.68 32.90
N ASP A 5 -14.77 -0.64 32.05
CA ASP A 5 -13.63 -0.35 31.15
C ASP A 5 -12.28 -0.24 31.90
N ALA A 6 -12.31 0.14 33.18
CA ALA A 6 -11.14 0.18 34.05
C ALA A 6 -10.63 -1.21 34.42
N GLU A 7 -11.54 -2.16 34.68
CA GLU A 7 -11.20 -3.57 34.96
C GLU A 7 -10.68 -4.26 33.70
N ILE A 8 -11.24 -3.97 32.52
CA ILE A 8 -10.75 -4.52 31.24
C ILE A 8 -9.32 -4.05 30.95
N ARG A 9 -9.02 -2.77 31.16
CA ARG A 9 -7.65 -2.21 30.98
C ARG A 9 -6.65 -2.76 31.98
N ALA A 10 -7.05 -2.95 33.24
CA ALA A 10 -6.20 -3.58 34.24
C ALA A 10 -5.90 -5.04 33.88
N GLN A 11 -6.91 -5.77 33.42
CA GLN A 11 -6.77 -7.16 33.02
C GLN A 11 -5.92 -7.32 31.75
N THR A 12 -6.03 -6.41 30.78
CA THR A 12 -5.14 -6.39 29.60
C THR A 12 -3.70 -6.08 29.98
N ALA A 13 -3.46 -5.10 30.85
CA ALA A 13 -2.11 -4.79 31.32
C ALA A 13 -1.48 -5.95 32.13
N GLU A 14 -2.28 -6.68 32.92
CA GLU A 14 -1.83 -7.87 33.63
C GLU A 14 -1.48 -9.01 32.67
N LEU A 15 -2.29 -9.23 31.63
CA LEU A 15 -2.04 -10.22 30.59
C LEU A 15 -0.78 -9.87 29.76
N GLU A 16 -0.60 -8.61 29.40
CA GLU A 16 0.60 -8.11 28.71
C GLU A 16 1.85 -8.32 29.58
N ALA A 17 1.79 -7.96 30.87
CA ALA A 17 2.89 -8.17 31.81
C ALA A 17 3.19 -9.67 32.02
N GLU A 18 2.16 -10.51 32.03
CA GLU A 18 2.32 -11.95 32.12
C GLU A 18 2.94 -12.55 30.85
N GLN A 19 2.52 -12.08 29.68
CA GLN A 19 3.13 -12.49 28.40
C GLN A 19 4.59 -12.04 28.31
N ILE A 20 4.93 -10.83 28.74
CA ILE A 20 6.32 -10.35 28.80
C ILE A 20 7.17 -11.22 29.75
N ARG A 21 6.62 -11.62 30.91
CA ARG A 21 7.32 -12.54 31.82
C ARG A 21 7.48 -13.95 31.25
N LEU A 22 6.51 -14.41 30.47
CA LEU A 22 6.50 -15.75 29.87
C LEU A 22 7.40 -15.84 28.63
N ALA A 23 7.57 -14.74 27.92
CA ALA A 23 8.35 -14.65 26.68
C ALA A 23 9.86 -14.87 26.88
N GLY A 24 10.36 -14.91 28.12
CA GLY A 24 11.77 -15.09 28.40
C GLY A 24 12.60 -13.86 27.99
N ASP A 25 13.73 -13.65 28.67
CA ASP A 25 14.68 -12.57 28.37
C ASP A 25 15.75 -13.03 27.35
N GLU A 26 15.55 -14.21 26.76
CA GLU A 26 16.44 -14.76 25.74
C GLU A 26 16.09 -14.16 24.38
N PRO A 27 17.04 -13.53 23.68
CA PRO A 27 16.80 -13.06 22.33
C PRO A 27 16.45 -14.26 21.46
N MET A 28 15.39 -14.12 20.65
CA MET A 28 14.99 -15.11 19.66
C MET A 28 16.20 -15.54 18.83
N ASP A 29 16.35 -16.83 18.60
CA ASP A 29 17.38 -17.30 17.68
C ASP A 29 17.00 -16.97 16.22
N GLU A 30 18.00 -16.99 15.33
CA GLU A 30 17.79 -16.62 13.92
C GLU A 30 16.77 -17.56 13.24
N GLU A 31 16.73 -18.84 13.63
CA GLU A 31 15.85 -19.84 13.03
C GLU A 31 14.38 -19.60 13.44
N GLU A 32 14.16 -19.19 14.68
CA GLU A 32 12.86 -18.77 15.21
C GLU A 32 12.39 -17.47 14.57
N LEU A 33 13.29 -16.50 14.39
CA LEU A 33 12.98 -15.24 13.70
C LEU A 33 12.63 -15.48 12.23
N GLU A 34 13.44 -16.25 11.50
CA GLU A 34 13.18 -16.60 10.10
C GLU A 34 11.85 -17.34 9.96
N SER A 35 11.57 -18.31 10.84
CA SER A 35 10.32 -19.07 10.84
C SER A 35 9.10 -18.17 11.12
N LEU A 36 9.21 -17.24 12.07
CA LEU A 36 8.15 -16.30 12.39
C LEU A 36 7.87 -15.35 11.22
N VAL A 37 8.93 -14.77 10.63
CA VAL A 37 8.80 -13.86 9.48
C VAL A 37 8.22 -14.59 8.28
N ALA A 38 8.66 -15.81 8.01
CA ALA A 38 8.12 -16.64 6.93
C ALA A 38 6.62 -16.91 7.12
N GLY A 39 6.20 -17.28 8.33
CA GLY A 39 4.78 -17.48 8.66
C GLY A 39 3.96 -16.21 8.48
N LEU A 40 4.46 -15.05 8.93
CA LEU A 40 3.78 -13.77 8.75
C LEU A 40 3.67 -13.36 7.27
N ILE A 41 4.66 -13.70 6.44
CA ILE A 41 4.60 -13.47 5.00
C ILE A 41 3.53 -14.36 4.35
N GLU A 42 3.48 -15.64 4.72
CA GLU A 42 2.47 -16.59 4.22
C GLU A 42 1.06 -16.14 4.61
N ASP A 43 0.84 -15.77 5.88
CA ASP A 43 -0.44 -15.24 6.36
C ASP A 43 -0.86 -13.97 5.61
N ALA A 44 0.08 -13.06 5.33
CA ALA A 44 -0.19 -11.84 4.59
C ALA A 44 -0.53 -12.13 3.11
N GLN A 45 0.13 -13.10 2.49
CA GLN A 45 -0.18 -13.54 1.13
C GLN A 45 -1.57 -14.17 1.06
N ASP A 46 -1.87 -15.08 1.98
CA ASP A 46 -3.17 -15.73 2.09
C ASP A 46 -4.30 -14.71 2.28
N TYR A 47 -4.09 -13.69 3.12
CA TYR A 47 -5.07 -12.62 3.31
C TYR A 47 -5.34 -11.86 2.00
N ILE A 48 -4.29 -11.48 1.26
CA ILE A 48 -4.42 -10.76 -0.01
C ILE A 48 -5.16 -11.63 -1.03
N ASP A 49 -4.82 -12.90 -1.14
CA ASP A 49 -5.40 -13.80 -2.13
C ASP A 49 -6.87 -14.13 -1.83
N GLN A 50 -7.23 -14.30 -0.56
CA GLN A 50 -8.60 -14.61 -0.16
C GLN A 50 -9.52 -13.39 -0.17
N THR A 51 -9.00 -12.21 0.19
CA THR A 51 -9.83 -11.01 0.42
C THR A 51 -9.81 -10.05 -0.77
N GLU A 52 -8.64 -9.73 -1.30
CA GLU A 52 -8.45 -8.60 -2.22
C GLU A 52 -8.28 -9.06 -3.68
N ALA A 53 -7.67 -10.23 -3.89
CA ALA A 53 -7.31 -10.68 -5.23
C ALA A 53 -8.53 -10.95 -6.11
N LEU A 54 -9.65 -11.45 -5.57
CA LEU A 54 -10.88 -11.70 -6.33
C LEU A 54 -11.46 -10.41 -6.92
N ASP A 55 -11.59 -9.37 -6.11
CA ASP A 55 -12.11 -8.07 -6.55
C ASP A 55 -11.14 -7.39 -7.51
N ARG A 56 -9.83 -7.45 -7.22
CA ARG A 56 -8.79 -6.90 -8.11
C ARG A 56 -8.76 -7.59 -9.47
N ASN A 57 -8.86 -8.92 -9.50
CA ASN A 57 -8.87 -9.69 -10.75
C ASN A 57 -10.11 -9.34 -11.57
N THR A 58 -11.28 -9.30 -10.92
CA THR A 58 -12.54 -8.91 -11.56
C THR A 58 -12.44 -7.51 -12.16
N ALA A 59 -11.97 -6.52 -11.38
CA ALA A 59 -11.78 -5.15 -11.86
C ALA A 59 -10.79 -5.07 -13.03
N ASN A 60 -9.72 -5.87 -13.01
CA ASN A 60 -8.74 -5.93 -14.08
C ASN A 60 -9.33 -6.54 -15.37
N ASP A 61 -10.13 -7.59 -15.25
CA ASP A 61 -10.81 -8.20 -16.39
C ASP A 61 -11.82 -7.22 -17.04
N TYR A 62 -12.58 -6.45 -16.23
CA TYR A 62 -13.42 -5.35 -16.74
C TYR A 62 -12.61 -4.22 -17.38
N PHE A 63 -11.48 -3.84 -16.78
CA PHE A 63 -10.60 -2.81 -17.33
C PHE A 63 -10.00 -3.22 -18.68
N GLN A 64 -9.60 -4.48 -18.83
CA GLN A 64 -9.08 -5.02 -20.09
C GLN A 64 -10.20 -5.33 -21.10
N GLY A 65 -11.45 -5.41 -20.64
CA GLY A 65 -12.60 -5.86 -21.42
C GLY A 65 -12.46 -7.32 -21.84
N ARG A 66 -12.01 -8.18 -20.92
CA ARG A 66 -11.88 -9.62 -21.17
C ARG A 66 -13.24 -10.31 -21.15
N PRO A 67 -13.38 -11.44 -21.87
CA PRO A 67 -14.60 -12.24 -21.87
C PRO A 67 -14.92 -12.82 -20.48
N PHE A 68 -16.19 -13.05 -20.17
CA PHE A 68 -16.62 -13.57 -18.85
C PHE A 68 -16.55 -15.09 -18.73
N GLY A 69 -16.24 -15.79 -19.83
CA GLY A 69 -16.07 -17.25 -19.86
C GLY A 69 -17.37 -18.06 -19.75
N ASN A 70 -18.52 -17.39 -19.63
CA ASN A 70 -19.86 -17.99 -19.61
C ASN A 70 -20.66 -17.70 -20.89
N GLU A 71 -19.96 -17.38 -21.97
CA GLU A 71 -20.58 -16.89 -23.19
C GLU A 71 -21.19 -18.01 -24.04
N GLU A 72 -22.38 -17.76 -24.58
CA GLU A 72 -23.03 -18.68 -25.51
C GLU A 72 -22.60 -18.43 -26.95
N ASP A 73 -22.35 -19.51 -27.69
CA ASP A 73 -22.00 -19.43 -29.10
C ASP A 73 -23.13 -18.77 -29.92
N GLY A 74 -22.74 -17.87 -30.84
CA GLY A 74 -23.67 -17.06 -31.62
C GLY A 74 -24.23 -15.82 -30.91
N ARG A 75 -23.89 -15.56 -29.65
CA ARG A 75 -24.19 -14.29 -28.97
C ARG A 75 -23.01 -13.32 -29.00
N SER A 76 -23.28 -12.04 -28.74
CA SER A 76 -22.24 -11.00 -28.73
C SER A 76 -21.24 -11.24 -27.59
N GLN A 77 -19.95 -11.21 -27.94
CA GLN A 77 -18.80 -11.46 -27.06
C GLN A 77 -18.09 -10.15 -26.66
N VAL A 78 -18.66 -9.00 -27.04
CA VAL A 78 -18.02 -7.71 -26.84
C VAL A 78 -18.35 -7.20 -25.44
N VAL A 79 -17.32 -7.04 -24.61
CA VAL A 79 -17.43 -6.43 -23.28
C VAL A 79 -17.13 -4.94 -23.39
N SER A 80 -18.00 -4.11 -22.82
CA SER A 80 -17.82 -2.65 -22.79
C SER A 80 -16.60 -2.27 -21.94
N ARG A 81 -15.85 -1.25 -22.36
CA ARG A 81 -14.63 -0.78 -21.68
C ARG A 81 -14.86 0.51 -20.87
N ASP A 82 -16.09 0.73 -20.42
CA ASP A 82 -16.48 1.94 -19.68
C ASP A 82 -15.64 2.16 -18.41
N VAL A 83 -15.23 1.07 -17.73
CA VAL A 83 -14.34 1.13 -16.56
C VAL A 83 -12.98 1.71 -16.94
N ARG A 84 -12.39 1.24 -18.04
CA ARG A 84 -11.11 1.73 -18.55
C ARG A 84 -11.18 3.18 -18.94
N ASP A 85 -12.24 3.56 -19.65
CA ASP A 85 -12.41 4.91 -20.15
C ASP A 85 -12.65 5.90 -19.01
N THR A 86 -13.37 5.48 -17.96
CA THR A 86 -13.55 6.27 -16.72
C THR A 86 -12.23 6.46 -15.98
N VAL A 87 -11.44 5.39 -15.81
CA VAL A 87 -10.11 5.48 -15.18
C VAL A 87 -9.19 6.39 -15.99
N ALA A 88 -9.15 6.23 -17.31
CA ALA A 88 -8.35 7.08 -18.19
C ALA A 88 -8.74 8.57 -18.11
N LEU A 89 -10.01 8.88 -17.83
CA LEU A 89 -10.49 10.26 -17.63
C LEU A 89 -10.09 10.84 -16.24
N MET A 90 -9.97 9.99 -15.22
CA MET A 90 -9.60 10.40 -13.87
C MET A 90 -8.09 10.50 -13.66
N MET A 91 -7.30 9.63 -14.29
CA MET A 91 -5.83 9.58 -14.14
C MET A 91 -5.14 10.94 -14.35
N PRO A 92 -5.46 11.75 -15.37
CA PRO A 92 -4.84 13.06 -15.55
C PRO A 92 -5.14 14.04 -14.42
N GLN A 93 -6.33 13.94 -13.81
CA GLN A 93 -6.72 14.81 -12.71
C GLN A 93 -5.91 14.48 -11.46
N VAL A 94 -5.79 13.18 -11.15
CA VAL A 94 -4.98 12.68 -10.03
C VAL A 94 -3.51 13.05 -10.21
N MET A 95 -2.94 12.80 -11.40
CA MET A 95 -1.55 13.14 -11.71
C MET A 95 -1.28 14.64 -11.55
N ARG A 96 -2.21 15.50 -12.01
CA ARG A 96 -2.09 16.95 -11.83
C ARG A 96 -2.15 17.36 -10.35
N THR A 97 -3.02 16.74 -9.56
CA THR A 97 -3.15 17.08 -8.13
C THR A 97 -1.87 16.76 -7.34
N PHE A 98 -1.22 15.63 -7.64
CA PHE A 98 -0.03 15.20 -6.89
C PHE A 98 1.29 15.69 -7.49
N PHE A 99 1.41 15.74 -8.82
CA PHE A 99 2.67 16.09 -9.52
C PHE A 99 2.61 17.44 -10.25
N GLY A 100 1.53 18.21 -10.08
CA GLY A 100 1.37 19.49 -10.77
C GLY A 100 2.01 20.69 -10.06
N SER A 101 2.55 20.52 -8.85
CA SER A 101 3.30 21.57 -8.16
C SER A 101 4.71 21.72 -8.73
N GLU A 102 5.29 22.92 -8.63
CA GLU A 102 6.70 23.15 -9.04
C GLU A 102 7.69 22.33 -8.18
N LYS A 103 7.34 22.10 -6.92
CA LYS A 103 8.05 21.22 -5.99
C LYS A 103 7.06 20.16 -5.50
N VAL A 104 7.19 18.93 -5.98
CA VAL A 104 6.38 17.78 -5.55
C VAL A 104 6.82 17.31 -4.16
N VAL A 105 8.11 17.34 -3.90
CA VAL A 105 8.70 17.04 -2.58
C VAL A 105 9.51 18.25 -2.13
N GLU A 106 9.37 18.65 -0.86
CA GLU A 106 10.15 19.73 -0.26
C GLU A 106 10.75 19.26 1.07
N PHE A 107 12.06 19.47 1.23
CA PHE A 107 12.76 19.18 2.47
C PHE A 107 12.82 20.45 3.33
N VAL A 108 12.23 20.38 4.51
CA VAL A 108 12.23 21.51 5.46
C VAL A 108 13.50 21.47 6.31
N PRO A 109 14.35 22.53 6.31
CA PRO A 109 15.56 22.56 7.11
C PRO A 109 15.24 22.66 8.61
N ARG A 110 16.05 22.03 9.46
CA ARG A 110 15.91 22.07 10.92
C ARG A 110 16.71 23.20 11.55
N GLY A 111 17.80 23.63 10.91
CA GLY A 111 18.64 24.76 11.30
C GLY A 111 19.11 25.60 10.11
N PRO A 112 19.66 26.81 10.36
CA PRO A 112 20.16 27.70 9.31
C PRO A 112 21.32 27.10 8.48
N GLU A 113 22.09 26.19 9.06
CA GLU A 113 23.16 25.43 8.41
C GLU A 113 22.66 24.39 7.39
N ASP A 114 21.43 23.90 7.55
CA ASP A 114 20.84 22.85 6.70
C ASP A 114 20.14 23.41 5.46
N VAL A 115 19.90 24.72 5.40
CA VAL A 115 19.23 25.40 4.29
C VAL A 115 19.83 25.05 2.92
N PRO A 116 21.15 25.18 2.68
CA PRO A 116 21.72 24.87 1.37
C PRO A 116 21.62 23.38 1.01
N MET A 117 21.67 22.49 2.00
CA MET A 117 21.54 21.05 1.77
C MET A 117 20.09 20.65 1.47
N ALA A 118 19.14 21.26 2.18
CA ALA A 118 17.71 21.05 1.97
C ALA A 118 17.24 21.55 0.59
N GLU A 119 17.77 22.69 0.13
CA GLU A 119 17.53 23.19 -1.23
C GLU A 119 18.06 22.22 -2.29
N GLN A 120 19.32 21.76 -2.17
CA GLN A 120 19.90 20.80 -3.12
C GLN A 120 19.15 19.46 -3.13
N ALA A 121 18.76 18.95 -1.97
CA ALA A 121 17.99 17.71 -1.87
C ALA A 121 16.60 17.85 -2.50
N THR A 122 15.96 19.01 -2.31
CA THR A 122 14.67 19.35 -2.92
C THR A 122 14.80 19.43 -4.45
N ASP A 123 15.81 20.11 -4.96
CA ASP A 123 16.03 20.25 -6.40
C ASP A 123 16.37 18.91 -7.05
N PHE A 124 17.22 18.09 -6.41
CA PHE A 124 17.56 16.76 -6.90
C PHE A 124 16.32 15.84 -6.99
N ALA A 125 15.51 15.79 -5.93
CA ALA A 125 14.31 14.94 -5.91
C ALA A 125 13.30 15.33 -7.00
N ASN A 126 13.10 16.63 -7.23
CA ASN A 126 12.15 17.11 -8.24
C ASN A 126 12.69 16.98 -9.67
N GLN A 127 13.96 17.34 -9.92
CA GLN A 127 14.51 17.35 -11.27
C GLN A 127 14.93 15.96 -11.76
N VAL A 128 15.60 15.17 -10.92
CA VAL A 128 16.17 13.88 -11.32
C VAL A 128 15.14 12.77 -11.11
N CYS A 129 14.65 12.57 -9.89
CA CYS A 129 13.79 11.43 -9.58
C CYS A 129 12.39 11.54 -10.21
N ILE A 130 11.82 12.74 -10.28
CA ILE A 130 10.46 12.96 -10.83
C ILE A 130 10.50 13.41 -12.29
N GLY A 131 11.51 14.20 -12.68
CA GLY A 131 11.57 14.77 -14.03
C GLY A 131 12.33 13.95 -15.08
N GLN A 132 13.35 13.17 -14.68
CA GLN A 132 14.21 12.44 -15.63
C GLN A 132 14.08 10.92 -15.50
N ASP A 133 14.10 10.39 -14.28
CA ASP A 133 14.13 8.95 -14.04
C ASP A 133 12.74 8.30 -13.99
N ASN A 134 11.68 9.12 -13.93
CA ASN A 134 10.30 8.65 -13.93
C ASN A 134 9.58 9.12 -15.20
N GLU A 135 9.35 8.20 -16.14
CA GLU A 135 8.61 8.48 -17.38
C GLU A 135 7.12 8.80 -17.15
N GLY A 136 6.67 8.74 -15.88
CA GLY A 136 5.28 8.98 -15.52
C GLY A 136 4.33 8.03 -16.25
N PHE A 137 3.09 8.45 -16.42
CA PHE A 137 2.15 7.71 -17.27
C PHE A 137 2.29 8.19 -18.71
N SER A 138 2.98 7.41 -19.54
CA SER A 138 3.03 7.60 -20.99
C SER A 138 1.71 7.13 -21.61
N ILE A 139 1.05 8.03 -22.36
CA ILE A 139 -0.14 7.72 -23.17
C ILE A 139 0.28 7.06 -24.47
#